data_AF-A0A8C5X9F0-F1
#
_entry.id   AF-A0A8C5X9F0-F1
#
_cell.length_a   1.000
_cell.length_b   1.000
_cell.length_c   1.000
_cell.angle_alpha   90.00
_cell.angle_beta   90.00
_cell.angle_gamma   90.00
#
_symmetry.space_group_name_H-M   'P 1'
#
loop_
_entity.id
_entity.type
_entity.pdbx_description
1 polymer ?
#
loop_
_entity_poly.entity_id
_entity_poly.type
_entity_poly.pdbx_seq_one_letter_code
_entity_poly.pdbx_strand_id
1 'polypeptide(L)'
;MSADLRKLLFEVSEALVTDELAALKFLSVEHVPRRKLEAIQDPKAFFEVLQQKDMIGVGNLSFLKELLYCIDRMDLLSAQLGSSREQMDRELQLPGRAQVSAYRQLLYRLAEDLAPEDVLNMKFLLQMRLPKTKLQENASMLQVFLEMEMNGIIKEDNLTMLKDILQRFRPDLKKKIDAYEEKKRENYSREEVRYSVPASVHPEERGGEQGAAHWVRNTSRSPLKYFSISWEREHKFITLSRWNRRILALYVGLGKNPIFQTRPGLLCGDLVVSNLCGDLAVSNLLSKK
;
A
#
# COMPACT_ATOMS: atom_id res chain seq x y z
N MET A 1 14.75 23.67 -17.47
CA MET A 1 13.92 23.99 -16.28
C MET A 1 13.25 25.34 -16.53
N SER A 2 11.98 25.40 -16.94
CA SER A 2 11.30 26.69 -17.13
C SER A 2 11.20 27.40 -15.77
N ALA A 3 11.49 28.72 -15.74
CA ALA A 3 11.45 29.50 -14.50
C ALA A 3 10.06 29.44 -13.84
N ASP A 4 9.01 29.34 -14.67
CA ASP A 4 7.61 29.30 -14.25
C ASP A 4 7.29 28.04 -13.43
N LEU A 5 7.84 26.87 -13.81
CA LEU A 5 7.62 25.64 -13.06
C LEU A 5 8.23 25.72 -11.66
N ARG A 6 9.46 26.24 -11.54
CA ARG A 6 10.12 26.37 -10.22
C ARG A 6 9.38 27.34 -9.32
N LYS A 7 8.88 28.45 -9.88
CA LYS A 7 8.07 29.42 -9.12
C LYS A 7 6.78 28.78 -8.62
N LEU A 8 6.07 28.05 -9.48
CA LEU A 8 4.85 27.31 -9.11
C LEU A 8 5.11 26.30 -7.99
N LEU A 9 6.13 25.45 -8.15
CA LEU A 9 6.46 24.44 -7.13
C LEU A 9 6.87 25.09 -5.80
N PHE A 10 7.56 26.23 -5.85
CA PHE A 10 7.88 27.01 -4.66
C PHE A 10 6.60 27.52 -3.97
N GLU A 11 5.69 28.18 -4.68
CA GLU A 11 4.43 28.70 -4.10
C GLU A 11 3.57 27.58 -3.49
N VAL A 12 3.45 26.44 -4.19
CA VAL A 12 2.76 25.26 -3.65
C VAL A 12 3.48 24.73 -2.40
N SER A 13 4.82 24.68 -2.41
CA SER A 13 5.59 24.16 -1.27
C SER A 13 5.45 25.00 -0.01
N GLU A 14 5.36 26.33 -0.16
CA GLU A 14 5.20 27.25 0.98
C GLU A 14 3.79 27.17 1.59
N ALA A 15 2.80 26.73 0.81
CA ALA A 15 1.43 26.60 1.27
C ALA A 15 1.10 25.22 1.87
N LEU A 16 2.05 24.28 1.85
CA LEU A 16 1.88 22.93 2.40
C LEU A 16 2.38 22.85 3.84
N VAL A 17 1.56 22.29 4.72
CA VAL A 17 1.94 22.03 6.12
C VAL A 17 2.55 20.63 6.29
N THR A 18 3.12 20.37 7.46
CA THR A 18 3.82 19.11 7.77
C THR A 18 2.95 17.87 7.60
N ASP A 19 1.68 17.93 8.02
CA ASP A 19 0.75 16.79 7.92
C ASP A 19 0.36 16.50 6.47
N GLU A 20 0.18 17.55 5.65
CA GLU A 20 -0.06 17.41 4.21
C GLU A 20 1.17 16.83 3.50
N LEU A 21 2.38 17.23 3.88
CA LEU A 21 3.60 16.61 3.37
C LEU A 21 3.65 15.12 3.73
N ALA A 22 3.25 14.74 4.95
CA ALA A 22 3.17 13.33 5.34
C ALA A 22 2.14 12.56 4.50
N ALA A 23 0.99 13.17 4.19
CA ALA A 23 -0.01 12.61 3.29
C ALA A 23 0.51 12.44 1.86
N LEU A 24 1.14 13.47 1.29
CA LEU A 24 1.75 13.41 -0.05
C LEU A 24 2.80 12.31 -0.15
N LYS A 25 3.64 12.17 0.88
CA LYS A 25 4.62 11.08 0.98
C LYS A 25 3.94 9.72 1.00
N PHE A 26 2.90 9.54 1.82
CA PHE A 26 2.13 8.29 1.90
C PHE A 26 1.52 7.89 0.55
N LEU A 27 0.89 8.84 -0.15
CA LEU A 27 0.26 8.62 -1.46
C LEU A 27 1.27 8.29 -2.56
N SER A 28 2.55 8.64 -2.37
CA SER A 28 3.62 8.47 -3.36
C SER A 28 4.50 7.23 -3.14
N VAL A 29 4.20 6.38 -2.15
CA VAL A 29 5.03 5.22 -1.77
C VAL A 29 5.19 4.19 -2.90
N GLU A 30 4.20 4.10 -3.80
CA GLU A 30 4.25 3.18 -4.95
C GLU A 30 5.23 3.67 -6.05
N HIS A 31 5.54 4.98 -6.08
CA HIS A 31 6.37 5.61 -7.11
C HIS A 31 7.77 5.97 -6.60
N VAL A 32 7.87 6.28 -5.30
CA VAL A 32 9.11 6.70 -4.66
C VAL A 32 9.45 5.71 -3.53
N PRO A 33 10.67 5.14 -3.49
CA PRO A 33 11.05 4.23 -2.43
C PRO A 33 10.87 4.86 -1.04
N ARG A 34 10.21 4.14 -0.13
CA ARG A 34 9.88 4.60 1.22
C ARG A 34 11.06 5.23 1.98
N ARG A 35 12.26 4.63 1.93
CA ARG A 35 13.47 5.18 2.56
C ARG A 35 13.81 6.59 2.08
N LYS A 36 13.61 6.86 0.79
CA LYS A 36 13.83 8.19 0.21
C LYS A 36 12.77 9.16 0.70
N LEU A 37 11.51 8.73 0.77
CA LEU A 37 10.43 9.55 1.33
C LEU A 37 10.69 9.88 2.80
N GLU A 38 11.06 8.91 3.64
CA GLU A 38 11.35 9.13 5.07
C GLU A 38 12.43 10.20 5.31
N ALA A 39 13.44 10.28 4.46
CA ALA A 39 14.51 11.28 4.55
C ALA A 39 14.05 12.72 4.23
N ILE A 40 12.94 12.89 3.50
CA ILE A 40 12.43 14.20 3.08
C ILE A 40 11.75 14.90 4.26
N GLN A 41 12.24 16.10 4.60
CA GLN A 41 11.73 16.91 5.71
C GLN A 41 10.90 18.10 5.24
N ASP A 42 11.09 18.56 4.01
CA ASP A 42 10.41 19.74 3.46
C ASP A 42 9.71 19.44 2.11
N PRO A 43 8.64 20.18 1.77
CA PRO A 43 7.91 19.95 0.52
C PRO A 43 8.70 20.26 -0.76
N LYS A 44 9.73 21.12 -0.70
CA LYS A 44 10.56 21.42 -1.89
C LYS A 44 11.39 20.21 -2.27
N ALA A 45 12.06 19.60 -1.30
CA ALA A 45 12.78 18.35 -1.49
C ALA A 45 11.85 17.22 -1.97
N PHE A 46 10.59 17.18 -1.51
CA PHE A 46 9.59 16.25 -2.05
C PHE A 46 9.36 16.44 -3.55
N PHE A 47 9.16 17.68 -4.01
CA PHE A 47 8.97 17.97 -5.43
C PHE A 47 10.22 17.70 -6.26
N GLU A 48 11.41 17.99 -5.75
CA GLU A 48 12.67 17.62 -6.42
C GLU A 48 12.77 16.11 -6.63
N VAL A 49 12.35 15.30 -5.66
CA VAL A 49 12.32 13.84 -5.78
C VAL A 49 11.31 13.37 -6.82
N LEU A 50 10.14 14.00 -6.89
CA LEU A 50 9.15 13.70 -7.95
C LEU A 50 9.66 14.08 -9.33
N GLN A 51 10.38 15.21 -9.46
CA GLN A 51 11.04 15.61 -10.71
C GLN A 51 12.12 14.62 -11.13
N GLN A 52 12.96 14.16 -10.19
CA GLN A 52 13.98 13.14 -10.45
C GLN A 52 13.39 11.77 -10.86
N LYS A 53 12.11 11.55 -10.56
CA LYS A 53 11.36 10.33 -10.94
C LYS A 53 10.51 10.52 -12.19
N ASP A 54 10.63 11.67 -12.87
CA ASP A 54 9.84 12.06 -14.04
C ASP A 54 8.31 12.02 -13.81
N MET A 55 7.87 12.06 -12.55
CA MET A 55 6.46 12.07 -12.17
C MET A 55 5.84 13.46 -12.36
N ILE A 56 6.65 14.51 -12.19
CA ILE A 56 6.27 15.89 -12.43
C ILE A 56 7.37 16.59 -13.23
N GLY A 57 6.99 17.50 -14.11
CA GLY A 57 7.94 18.19 -14.98
C GLY A 57 7.29 19.28 -15.82
N VAL A 58 8.08 19.89 -16.69
CA VAL A 58 7.57 20.91 -17.62
C VAL A 58 6.57 20.24 -18.55
N GLY A 59 5.32 20.72 -18.54
CA GLY A 59 4.24 20.16 -19.35
C GLY A 59 3.57 18.91 -18.78
N ASN A 60 4.03 18.37 -17.64
CA ASN A 60 3.36 17.27 -16.96
C ASN A 60 3.26 17.54 -15.45
N LEU A 61 2.07 17.96 -15.01
CA LEU A 61 1.74 18.17 -13.60
C LEU A 61 0.59 17.27 -13.15
N SER A 62 0.26 16.24 -13.93
CA SER A 62 -0.89 15.36 -13.67
C SER A 62 -0.80 14.70 -12.29
N PHE A 63 0.38 14.20 -11.91
CA PHE A 63 0.57 13.57 -10.61
C PHE A 63 0.46 14.56 -9.45
N LEU A 64 1.03 15.77 -9.59
CA LEU A 64 0.89 16.82 -8.58
C LEU A 64 -0.58 17.22 -8.40
N LYS A 65 -1.34 17.36 -9.49
CA LYS A 65 -2.77 17.66 -9.44
C LYS A 65 -3.54 16.57 -8.71
N GLU A 66 -3.29 15.30 -9.04
CA GLU A 66 -3.93 14.17 -8.37
C GLU A 66 -3.60 14.12 -6.88
N LEU A 67 -2.34 14.34 -6.51
CA LEU A 67 -1.91 14.37 -5.11
C LEU A 67 -2.62 15.46 -4.31
N LEU A 68 -2.66 16.70 -4.83
CA LEU A 68 -3.36 17.82 -4.19
C LEU A 68 -4.88 17.60 -4.11
N TYR A 69 -5.45 16.94 -5.13
CA TYR A 69 -6.85 16.54 -5.12
C TYR A 69 -7.13 15.50 -4.03
N CYS A 70 -6.24 14.53 -3.84
CA CYS A 70 -6.39 13.49 -2.82
C CYS A 70 -6.39 14.06 -1.40
N ILE A 71 -5.56 15.08 -1.12
CA ILE A 71 -5.47 15.75 0.18
C ILE A 71 -6.43 16.94 0.32
N ASP A 72 -7.37 17.09 -0.62
CA ASP A 72 -8.42 18.12 -0.62
C ASP A 72 -7.94 19.59 -0.74
N ARG A 73 -6.72 19.82 -1.24
CA ARG A 73 -6.16 21.16 -1.47
C ARG A 73 -6.63 21.79 -2.78
N MET A 74 -7.94 21.98 -2.86
CA MET A 74 -8.63 22.58 -4.01
C MET A 74 -8.28 24.06 -4.22
N ASP A 75 -7.92 24.77 -3.15
CA ASP A 75 -7.38 26.13 -3.19
C ASP A 75 -6.10 26.18 -4.03
N LEU A 76 -5.17 25.25 -3.81
CA LEU A 76 -3.93 25.18 -4.59
C LEU A 76 -4.17 24.71 -6.02
N LEU A 77 -5.08 23.75 -6.21
CA LEU A 77 -5.44 23.29 -7.56
C LEU A 77 -6.01 24.40 -8.43
N SER A 78 -6.92 25.19 -7.87
CA SER A 78 -7.57 26.28 -8.61
C SER A 78 -6.62 27.46 -8.82
N ALA A 79 -5.93 27.92 -7.76
CA ALA A 79 -5.07 29.09 -7.82
C ALA A 79 -3.77 28.87 -8.60
N GLN A 80 -3.12 27.71 -8.43
CA GLN A 80 -1.77 27.46 -8.97
C GLN A 80 -1.76 26.56 -10.20
N LEU A 81 -2.74 25.67 -10.33
CA LEU A 81 -2.76 24.63 -11.37
C LEU A 81 -3.95 24.76 -12.34
N GLY A 82 -4.79 25.79 -12.15
CA GLY A 82 -5.94 26.09 -13.00
C GLY A 82 -6.91 24.91 -13.17
N SER A 83 -7.04 24.07 -12.15
CA SER A 83 -7.83 22.83 -12.21
C SER A 83 -8.98 22.88 -11.20
N SER A 84 -10.20 22.63 -11.66
CA SER A 84 -11.39 22.58 -10.80
C SER A 84 -11.63 21.17 -10.26
N ARG A 85 -12.50 21.04 -9.25
CA ARG A 85 -12.91 19.73 -8.71
C ARG A 85 -13.54 18.86 -9.79
N GLU A 86 -14.44 19.45 -10.57
CA GLU A 86 -15.17 18.75 -11.64
C GLU A 86 -14.24 18.25 -12.73
N GLN A 87 -13.19 19.00 -13.05
CA GLN A 87 -12.17 18.56 -13.99
C GLN A 87 -11.43 17.34 -13.44
N MET A 88 -10.96 17.39 -12.19
CA MET A 88 -10.26 16.28 -11.55
C MET A 88 -11.14 15.03 -11.44
N ASP A 89 -12.41 15.19 -11.04
CA ASP A 89 -13.38 14.10 -10.95
C ASP A 89 -13.57 13.39 -12.29
N ARG A 90 -13.67 14.16 -13.39
CA ARG A 90 -13.81 13.61 -14.75
C ARG A 90 -12.54 12.92 -15.22
N GLU A 91 -11.37 13.54 -15.01
CA GLU A 91 -10.09 13.01 -15.45
C GLU A 91 -9.71 11.72 -14.72
N LEU A 92 -9.89 11.67 -13.39
CA LEU A 92 -9.51 10.53 -12.56
C LEU A 92 -10.48 9.34 -12.67
N GLN A 93 -11.69 9.55 -13.19
CA GLN A 93 -12.62 8.46 -13.53
C GLN A 93 -12.19 7.67 -14.77
N LEU A 94 -11.32 8.24 -15.63
CA LEU A 94 -10.86 7.56 -16.84
C LEU A 94 -9.82 6.48 -16.49
N PRO A 95 -9.96 5.26 -17.03
CA PRO A 95 -8.98 4.19 -16.81
C PRO A 95 -7.57 4.61 -17.19
N GLY A 96 -6.59 4.32 -16.32
CA GLY A 96 -5.17 4.62 -16.55
C GLY A 96 -4.77 6.09 -16.39
N ARG A 97 -5.67 6.98 -15.95
CA ARG A 97 -5.33 8.38 -15.65
C ARG A 97 -4.88 8.58 -14.21
N ALA A 98 -5.54 7.93 -13.26
CA ALA A 98 -5.14 7.94 -11.86
C ALA A 98 -3.81 7.18 -11.70
N GLN A 99 -2.83 7.84 -11.09
CA GLN A 99 -1.52 7.30 -10.77
C GLN A 99 -1.44 6.86 -9.30
N VAL A 100 -2.29 7.41 -8.42
CA VAL A 100 -2.43 6.93 -7.04
C VAL A 100 -3.43 5.79 -7.01
N SER A 101 -3.00 4.60 -6.57
CA SER A 101 -3.88 3.44 -6.51
C SER A 101 -5.12 3.70 -5.66
N ALA A 102 -6.25 3.10 -6.06
CA ALA A 102 -7.50 3.18 -5.29
C ALA A 102 -7.31 2.66 -3.85
N TYR A 103 -6.37 1.74 -3.65
CA TYR A 103 -5.96 1.23 -2.35
C TYR A 103 -5.30 2.30 -1.47
N ARG A 104 -4.34 3.06 -2.02
CA ARG A 104 -3.71 4.17 -1.30
C ARG A 104 -4.72 5.25 -0.93
N GLN A 105 -5.62 5.59 -1.86
CA GLN A 105 -6.69 6.54 -1.58
C GLN A 105 -7.64 6.05 -0.47
N LEU A 106 -7.98 4.75 -0.45
CA LEU A 106 -8.76 4.15 0.62
C LEU A 106 -8.06 4.31 1.98
N LEU A 107 -6.80 3.89 2.09
CA LEU A 107 -6.07 3.96 3.36
C LEU A 107 -5.89 5.40 3.84
N TYR A 108 -5.65 6.34 2.93
CA TYR A 108 -5.59 7.76 3.27
C TYR A 108 -6.91 8.26 3.84
N ARG A 109 -8.04 8.02 3.15
CA ARG A 109 -9.36 8.43 3.64
C ARG A 109 -9.70 7.81 4.99
N LEU A 110 -9.38 6.53 5.18
CA LEU A 110 -9.55 5.87 6.49
C LEU A 110 -8.74 6.57 7.59
N ALA A 111 -7.51 7.00 7.30
CA ALA A 111 -6.70 7.74 8.27
C ALA A 111 -7.32 9.09 8.63
N GLU A 112 -7.84 9.84 7.64
CA GLU A 112 -8.51 11.12 7.86
C GLU A 112 -9.80 11.01 8.66
N ASP A 113 -10.53 9.88 8.54
CA ASP A 113 -11.76 9.64 9.28
C ASP A 113 -11.57 9.10 10.71
N LEU A 114 -10.32 8.80 11.11
CA LEU A 114 -10.00 8.29 12.44
C LEU A 114 -9.68 9.44 13.39
N ALA A 115 -10.44 9.54 14.49
CA ALA A 115 -10.14 10.49 15.55
C ALA A 115 -8.85 10.10 16.30
N PRO A 116 -8.19 11.02 17.02
CA PRO A 116 -7.00 10.69 17.81
C PRO A 116 -7.20 9.50 18.75
N GLU A 117 -8.37 9.39 19.39
CA GLU A 117 -8.73 8.27 20.27
C GLU A 117 -8.85 6.95 19.51
N ASP A 118 -9.39 6.99 18.29
CA ASP A 118 -9.48 5.84 17.40
C ASP A 118 -8.07 5.34 17.01
N VAL A 119 -7.13 6.26 16.75
CA VAL A 119 -5.74 5.92 16.45
C VAL A 119 -5.06 5.26 17.65
N LEU A 120 -5.34 5.70 18.88
CA LEU A 120 -4.85 5.04 20.09
C LEU A 120 -5.41 3.62 20.22
N ASN A 121 -6.71 3.44 19.95
CA ASN A 121 -7.36 2.12 19.94
C ASN A 121 -6.73 1.19 18.88
N MET A 122 -6.49 1.71 17.66
CA MET A 122 -5.77 1.00 16.59
C MET A 122 -4.39 0.54 17.07
N LYS A 123 -3.57 1.46 17.61
CA LYS A 123 -2.23 1.15 18.11
C LYS A 123 -2.27 0.10 19.21
N PHE A 124 -3.18 0.22 20.17
CA PHE A 124 -3.34 -0.75 21.26
C PHE A 124 -3.63 -2.15 20.74
N LEU A 125 -4.58 -2.30 19.82
CA LEU A 125 -4.95 -3.60 19.24
C LEU A 125 -3.84 -4.20 18.38
N LEU A 126 -2.98 -3.37 17.78
CA LEU A 126 -1.84 -3.79 16.96
C LEU A 126 -0.60 -4.19 17.76
N GLN A 127 -0.52 -3.93 19.07
CA GLN A 127 0.67 -4.23 19.88
C GLN A 127 1.08 -5.71 19.87
N MET A 128 0.14 -6.62 19.61
CA MET A 128 0.40 -8.05 19.52
C MET A 128 0.89 -8.49 18.14
N ARG A 129 0.91 -7.59 17.15
CA ARG A 129 1.23 -7.88 15.74
C ARG A 129 2.37 -7.04 15.21
N LEU A 130 2.60 -5.85 15.78
CA LEU A 130 3.66 -4.93 15.37
C LEU A 130 4.59 -4.63 16.56
N PRO A 131 5.89 -4.36 16.29
CA PRO A 131 6.81 -3.92 17.32
C PRO A 131 6.32 -2.62 17.98
N LYS A 132 6.43 -2.53 19.31
CA LYS A 132 6.02 -1.33 20.06
C LYS A 132 6.71 -0.05 19.57
N THR A 133 7.95 -0.16 19.09
CA THR A 133 8.74 0.95 18.51
C THR A 133 8.08 1.56 17.26
N LYS A 134 7.19 0.83 16.59
CA LYS A 134 6.45 1.29 15.41
C LYS A 134 5.07 1.86 15.74
N LEU A 135 4.65 1.74 17.00
CA LEU A 135 3.35 2.15 17.52
C LEU A 135 3.47 3.25 18.59
N GLN A 136 4.53 4.06 18.50
CA GLN A 136 4.78 5.17 19.42
C GLN A 136 3.66 6.22 19.33
N GLU A 137 3.50 7.04 20.37
CA GLU A 137 2.43 8.06 20.43
C GLU A 137 2.51 9.05 19.26
N ASN A 138 3.72 9.47 18.89
CA ASN A 138 3.97 10.38 17.77
C ASN A 138 3.80 9.75 16.38
N ALA A 139 3.61 8.42 16.27
CA ALA A 139 3.41 7.77 14.99
C ALA A 139 2.03 8.11 14.42
N SER A 140 1.95 8.70 13.24
CA SER A 140 0.66 8.98 12.59
C SER A 140 -0.03 7.69 12.13
N MET A 141 -1.34 7.74 11.91
CA MET A 141 -2.07 6.57 11.41
C MET A 141 -1.57 6.10 10.04
N LEU A 142 -1.16 7.04 9.17
CA LEU A 142 -0.51 6.73 7.89
C LEU A 142 0.77 5.92 8.08
N GLN A 143 1.61 6.28 9.07
CA GLN A 143 2.81 5.50 9.40
C GLN A 143 2.45 4.11 9.91
N VAL A 144 1.42 3.99 10.75
CA VAL A 144 0.94 2.69 11.24
C VAL A 144 0.48 1.82 10.07
N PHE A 145 -0.25 2.35 9.09
CA PHE A 145 -0.63 1.59 7.89
C PHE A 145 0.58 1.10 7.09
N LEU A 146 1.59 1.94 6.88
CA LEU A 146 2.83 1.52 6.20
C LEU A 146 3.56 0.39 6.95
N GLU A 147 3.54 0.41 8.29
CA GLU A 147 4.10 -0.66 9.11
C GLU A 147 3.27 -1.94 9.04
N MET A 148 1.93 -1.82 8.98
CA MET A 148 1.04 -2.97 8.76
C MET A 148 1.32 -3.63 7.40
N GLU A 149 1.56 -2.84 6.34
CA GLU A 149 1.94 -3.36 5.03
C GLU A 149 3.30 -4.07 5.06
N MET A 150 4.30 -3.45 5.67
CA MET A 150 5.65 -4.03 5.77
C MET A 150 5.67 -5.38 6.51
N ASN A 151 4.80 -5.56 7.49
CA ASN A 151 4.68 -6.79 8.25
C ASN A 151 3.66 -7.77 7.63
N GLY A 152 3.16 -7.48 6.43
CA GLY A 152 2.22 -8.35 5.70
C GLY A 152 0.85 -8.51 6.37
N ILE A 153 0.49 -7.60 7.29
CA ILE A 153 -0.79 -7.62 8.00
C ILE A 153 -1.91 -7.18 7.07
N ILE A 154 -1.63 -6.20 6.22
CA ILE A 154 -2.54 -5.71 5.18
C ILE A 154 -1.82 -5.68 3.84
N LYS A 155 -2.60 -5.85 2.78
CA LYS A 155 -2.20 -5.63 1.39
C LYS A 155 -3.46 -5.29 0.59
N GLU A 156 -3.26 -4.83 -0.65
CA GLU A 156 -4.35 -4.44 -1.52
C GLU A 156 -5.45 -5.51 -1.68
N ASP A 157 -5.07 -6.79 -1.79
CA ASP A 157 -6.02 -7.90 -1.95
C ASP A 157 -6.41 -8.57 -0.62
N ASN A 158 -5.95 -8.04 0.52
CA ASN A 158 -6.28 -8.59 1.83
C ASN A 158 -6.30 -7.51 2.90
N LEU A 159 -7.51 -7.04 3.19
CA LEU A 159 -7.81 -6.10 4.27
C LEU A 159 -8.54 -6.75 5.46
N THR A 160 -8.58 -8.08 5.52
CA THR A 160 -9.33 -8.85 6.53
C THR A 160 -8.97 -8.42 7.95
N MET A 161 -7.67 -8.38 8.26
CA MET A 161 -7.19 -7.97 9.58
C MET A 161 -7.58 -6.52 9.93
N LEU A 162 -7.55 -5.61 8.95
CA LEU A 162 -7.95 -4.22 9.17
C LEU A 162 -9.46 -4.11 9.45
N LYS A 163 -10.28 -4.88 8.72
CA LYS A 163 -11.74 -4.96 8.97
C LYS A 163 -12.04 -5.51 10.37
N ASP A 164 -11.36 -6.58 10.78
CA ASP A 164 -11.55 -7.22 12.10
C ASP A 164 -11.21 -6.28 13.27
N ILE A 165 -10.22 -5.40 13.07
CA ILE A 165 -9.84 -4.38 14.06
C ILE A 165 -10.90 -3.27 14.07
N LEU A 166 -11.19 -2.65 12.92
CA LEU A 166 -12.10 -1.52 12.81
C LEU A 166 -13.54 -1.87 13.21
N GLN A 167 -14.00 -3.10 12.97
CA GLN A 167 -15.34 -3.54 13.36
C GLN A 167 -15.63 -3.35 14.85
N ARG A 168 -14.60 -3.34 15.71
CA ARG A 168 -14.76 -3.26 17.16
C ARG A 168 -15.16 -1.87 17.66
N PHE A 169 -14.80 -0.81 16.94
CA PHE A 169 -15.00 0.57 17.41
C PHE A 169 -15.41 1.56 16.29
N ARG A 170 -15.09 1.28 15.02
CA ARG A 170 -15.48 2.07 13.84
C ARG A 170 -16.08 1.18 12.74
N PRO A 171 -17.26 0.56 12.97
CA PRO A 171 -17.92 -0.31 11.98
C PRO A 171 -18.33 0.43 10.71
N ASP A 172 -18.47 1.75 10.75
CA ASP A 172 -18.67 2.61 9.59
C ASP A 172 -17.44 2.66 8.67
N LEU A 173 -16.23 2.70 9.23
CA LEU A 173 -14.99 2.62 8.45
C LEU A 173 -14.78 1.23 7.85
N LYS A 174 -15.19 0.18 8.56
CA LYS A 174 -15.25 -1.18 8.01
C LYS A 174 -16.15 -1.25 6.76
N LYS A 175 -17.31 -0.57 6.76
CA LYS A 175 -18.19 -0.48 5.58
C LYS A 175 -17.53 0.23 4.40
N LYS A 176 -16.68 1.25 4.64
CA LYS A 176 -15.90 1.90 3.56
C LYS A 176 -14.94 0.91 2.89
N ILE A 177 -14.34 -0.01 3.65
CA ILE A 177 -13.51 -1.08 3.10
C ILE A 177 -14.35 -2.08 2.30
N ASP A 178 -15.50 -2.51 2.81
CA ASP A 178 -16.38 -3.44 2.08
C ASP A 178 -16.81 -2.85 0.73
N ALA A 179 -17.20 -1.56 0.69
CA ALA A 179 -17.59 -0.87 -0.53
C ALA A 179 -16.43 -0.77 -1.54
N TYR A 180 -15.20 -0.59 -1.05
CA TYR A 180 -14.01 -0.64 -1.90
C TYR A 180 -13.80 -2.02 -2.52
N GLU A 181 -13.87 -3.10 -1.71
CA GLU A 181 -13.70 -4.48 -2.19
C GLU A 181 -14.80 -4.85 -3.21
N GLU A 182 -16.04 -4.42 -2.98
CA GLU A 182 -17.15 -4.61 -3.92
C GLU A 182 -16.91 -3.89 -5.25
N LYS A 183 -16.57 -2.59 -5.21
CA LYS A 183 -16.27 -1.81 -6.42
C LYS A 183 -15.08 -2.39 -7.20
N LYS A 184 -14.05 -2.86 -6.49
CA LYS A 184 -12.88 -3.51 -7.11
C LYS A 184 -13.30 -4.79 -7.85
N ARG A 185 -14.15 -5.62 -7.24
CA ARG A 185 -14.70 -6.84 -7.87
C ARG A 185 -15.51 -6.53 -9.13
N GLU A 186 -16.36 -5.51 -9.09
CA GLU A 186 -17.15 -5.08 -10.26
C GLU A 186 -16.29 -4.63 -11.43
N ASN A 187 -15.20 -3.91 -11.16
CA ASN A 187 -14.27 -3.46 -12.18
C ASN A 187 -13.58 -4.63 -12.88
N TYR A 188 -13.11 -5.64 -12.13
CA TYR A 188 -12.55 -6.87 -12.73
C TYR A 188 -13.55 -7.60 -13.62
N SER A 189 -14.79 -7.77 -13.15
CA SER A 189 -15.83 -8.42 -13.95
C SER A 189 -16.13 -7.66 -15.24
N ARG A 190 -16.10 -6.32 -15.22
CA ARG A 190 -16.32 -5.49 -16.41
C ARG A 190 -15.15 -5.55 -17.39
N GLU A 191 -13.92 -5.69 -16.90
CA GLU A 191 -12.73 -5.86 -17.73
C GLU A 191 -12.70 -7.25 -18.39
N GLU A 192 -13.00 -8.33 -17.66
CA GLU A 192 -13.08 -9.69 -18.21
C GLU A 192 -14.11 -9.83 -19.35
N VAL A 193 -15.25 -9.14 -19.25
CA VAL A 193 -16.27 -9.11 -20.31
C VAL A 193 -15.79 -8.36 -21.56
N ARG A 194 -14.97 -7.31 -21.42
CA ARG A 194 -14.44 -6.53 -22.57
C ARG A 194 -13.41 -7.30 -23.40
N TYR A 195 -12.66 -8.21 -22.79
CA TYR A 195 -11.66 -9.04 -23.49
C TYR A 195 -12.23 -10.33 -24.09
N SER A 196 -13.51 -10.63 -23.86
CA SER A 196 -14.15 -11.88 -24.28
C SER A 196 -15.07 -11.74 -25.51
N VAL A 197 -14.99 -10.65 -26.29
CA VAL A 197 -15.73 -10.53 -27.57
C VAL A 197 -14.87 -11.07 -28.71
N PRO A 198 -15.17 -12.25 -29.30
CA PRO A 198 -14.55 -12.66 -30.56
C PRO A 198 -15.16 -11.80 -31.67
N ALA A 199 -14.32 -11.03 -32.36
CA ALA A 199 -14.67 -10.47 -33.66
C ALA A 199 -14.80 -11.62 -34.66
N SER A 200 -16.01 -12.14 -34.82
CA SER A 200 -16.33 -13.09 -35.88
C SER A 200 -17.77 -12.88 -36.35
N VAL A 201 -17.98 -11.78 -37.07
CA VAL A 201 -19.04 -11.72 -38.08
C VAL A 201 -18.36 -11.27 -39.38
N HIS A 202 -17.81 -12.24 -40.10
CA HIS A 202 -17.58 -12.08 -41.53
C HIS A 202 -18.93 -12.32 -42.22
N PRO A 203 -19.45 -11.39 -43.03
CA PRO A 203 -20.48 -11.72 -44.00
C PRO A 203 -19.83 -12.60 -45.09
N GLU A 204 -20.50 -13.69 -45.46
CA GLU A 204 -20.16 -14.47 -46.64
C GLU A 204 -20.27 -13.57 -47.89
N GLU A 205 -19.14 -13.34 -48.58
CA GLU A 205 -19.17 -12.83 -49.95
C GLU A 205 -18.81 -13.95 -50.94
N ARG A 206 -19.79 -14.25 -51.80
CA ARG A 206 -19.64 -15.02 -53.02
C ARG A 206 -18.77 -14.24 -54.01
N GLY A 207 -17.80 -14.93 -54.60
CA GLY A 207 -16.74 -14.35 -55.41
C GLY A 207 -17.14 -13.76 -56.77
N GLY A 208 -16.17 -13.05 -57.35
CA GLY A 208 -16.21 -12.56 -58.72
C GLY A 208 -15.08 -11.58 -59.06
N GLU A 209 -14.02 -12.12 -59.67
CA GLU A 209 -13.20 -11.52 -60.73
C GLU A 209 -12.31 -10.27 -60.51
N GLN A 210 -11.32 -10.18 -61.41
CA GLN A 210 -10.03 -9.52 -61.34
C GLN A 210 -10.06 -8.09 -61.90
N GLY A 211 -9.18 -7.21 -61.42
CA GLY A 211 -8.88 -5.92 -62.05
C GLY A 211 -7.76 -5.16 -61.36
N ALA A 212 -6.63 -4.98 -62.05
CA ALA A 212 -5.42 -4.32 -61.56
C ALA A 212 -5.54 -2.78 -61.49
N ALA A 213 -4.93 -2.15 -60.48
CA ALA A 213 -4.27 -0.85 -60.61
C ALA A 213 -3.35 -0.53 -59.41
N HIS A 214 -2.15 -0.08 -59.75
CA HIS A 214 -1.03 0.35 -58.90
C HIS A 214 -1.19 1.79 -58.41
N TRP A 215 -0.86 2.12 -57.16
CA TRP A 215 -0.15 3.38 -56.75
C TRP A 215 0.50 3.27 -55.35
N VAL A 216 1.85 3.30 -55.36
CA VAL A 216 2.80 4.09 -54.54
C VAL A 216 2.73 4.16 -52.99
N ARG A 217 3.90 3.91 -52.40
CA ARG A 217 4.31 4.11 -50.99
C ARG A 217 4.01 5.52 -50.46
N ASN A 218 3.62 5.62 -49.19
CA ASN A 218 4.45 6.38 -48.26
C ASN A 218 4.37 5.93 -46.79
N THR A 219 5.57 5.93 -46.21
CA THR A 219 6.02 5.87 -44.82
C THR A 219 5.02 6.14 -43.70
N SER A 220 5.07 5.35 -42.62
CA SER A 220 5.50 5.82 -41.28
C SER A 220 5.39 4.77 -40.18
N ARG A 221 6.41 4.76 -39.32
CA ARG A 221 6.39 4.46 -37.87
C ARG A 221 6.31 3.00 -37.39
N SER A 222 7.53 2.46 -37.25
CA SER A 222 8.20 2.12 -35.97
C SER A 222 7.66 0.99 -35.07
N PRO A 223 8.57 0.30 -34.37
CA PRO A 223 8.41 -1.07 -33.92
C PRO A 223 7.97 -1.16 -32.46
N LEU A 224 6.99 -2.03 -32.17
CA LEU A 224 6.74 -2.48 -30.82
C LEU A 224 7.88 -3.41 -30.41
N LYS A 225 8.74 -2.89 -29.55
CA LYS A 225 9.69 -3.66 -28.75
C LYS A 225 8.91 -4.56 -27.80
N TYR A 226 9.07 -5.86 -28.01
CA TYR A 226 9.21 -6.91 -27.02
C TYR A 226 9.13 -6.46 -25.55
N PHE A 227 8.05 -6.83 -24.86
CA PHE A 227 8.10 -7.18 -23.45
C PHE A 227 8.03 -8.71 -23.37
N SER A 228 9.14 -9.32 -22.99
CA SER A 228 9.25 -10.75 -22.75
C SER A 228 8.63 -11.03 -21.37
N ILE A 229 7.45 -11.66 -21.35
CA ILE A 229 6.93 -12.34 -20.17
C ILE A 229 7.24 -13.81 -20.39
N SER A 230 8.26 -14.31 -19.69
CA SER A 230 8.53 -15.75 -19.61
C SER A 230 7.46 -16.36 -18.72
N TRP A 231 6.52 -17.06 -19.35
CA TRP A 231 5.54 -17.90 -18.70
C TRP A 231 5.90 -19.34 -19.02
N GLU A 232 6.32 -20.11 -18.01
CA GLU A 232 6.44 -21.55 -18.15
C GLU A 232 5.47 -22.19 -17.14
N ARG A 233 4.40 -22.75 -17.71
CA ARG A 233 3.44 -23.62 -17.06
C ARG A 233 4.12 -24.94 -16.77
N GLU A 234 3.83 -25.52 -15.62
CA GLU A 234 3.36 -26.90 -15.60
C GLU A 234 2.10 -27.04 -14.72
N HIS A 235 1.09 -27.62 -15.35
CA HIS A 235 -0.23 -27.94 -14.82
C HIS A 235 -0.16 -29.16 -13.89
N LYS A 236 -1.06 -29.20 -12.89
CA LYS A 236 -1.97 -30.33 -12.67
C LYS A 236 -3.09 -29.94 -11.70
N PHE A 237 -4.25 -29.65 -12.28
CA PHE A 237 -5.56 -29.73 -11.64
C PHE A 237 -5.90 -31.20 -11.35
N ILE A 238 -6.31 -31.53 -10.13
CA ILE A 238 -7.41 -32.48 -9.89
C ILE A 238 -8.26 -31.90 -8.75
N THR A 239 -9.53 -31.69 -9.09
CA THR A 239 -10.67 -31.36 -8.25
C THR A 239 -10.94 -32.41 -7.18
N LEU A 240 -11.41 -32.03 -5.99
CA LEU A 240 -12.53 -32.72 -5.33
C LEU A 240 -13.09 -31.92 -4.15
N SER A 241 -14.42 -31.84 -4.17
CA SER A 241 -15.30 -31.10 -3.29
C SER A 241 -15.41 -31.71 -1.89
N ARG A 242 -15.42 -30.84 -0.87
CA ARG A 242 -16.42 -30.79 0.21
C ARG A 242 -17.06 -32.13 0.63
N TRP A 243 -16.42 -32.91 1.52
CA TRP A 243 -17.12 -33.84 2.43
C TRP A 243 -16.36 -34.02 3.77
N ASN A 244 -17.15 -34.06 4.84
CA ASN A 244 -16.89 -34.59 6.19
C ASN A 244 -16.11 -33.80 7.27
N ARG A 245 -16.90 -33.07 8.07
CA ARG A 245 -16.91 -33.27 9.53
C ARG A 245 -17.38 -34.72 9.84
N ARG A 246 -16.53 -35.52 10.49
CA ARG A 246 -16.83 -36.63 11.44
C ARG A 246 -15.71 -37.66 11.35
N ILE A 247 -14.91 -37.79 12.42
CA ILE A 247 -14.88 -38.97 13.30
C ILE A 247 -13.89 -38.71 14.44
N LEU A 248 -14.47 -38.69 15.64
CA LEU A 248 -13.86 -38.93 16.94
C LEU A 248 -13.56 -40.43 17.07
N ALA A 249 -12.53 -40.75 17.87
CA ALA A 249 -12.35 -42.01 18.60
C ALA A 249 -11.91 -43.24 17.79
N LEU A 250 -10.68 -43.68 18.10
CA LEU A 250 -10.19 -45.05 18.38
C LEU A 250 -8.66 -44.89 18.42
N TYR A 251 -8.02 -44.89 19.59
CA TYR A 251 -7.61 -46.14 20.22
C TYR A 251 -7.47 -45.98 21.74
N VAL A 252 -8.25 -46.76 22.49
CA VAL A 252 -7.97 -47.17 23.87
C VAL A 252 -7.78 -48.68 23.86
N GLY A 253 -6.68 -49.13 24.46
CA GLY A 253 -6.72 -50.25 25.41
C GLY A 253 -6.36 -51.66 24.92
N LEU A 254 -5.07 -52.02 25.05
CA LEU A 254 -4.58 -53.28 25.65
C LEU A 254 -3.22 -52.89 26.26
N GLY A 255 -2.97 -52.84 27.58
CA GLY A 255 -3.34 -53.78 28.62
C GLY A 255 -2.11 -54.62 28.97
N LYS A 256 -1.24 -54.11 29.87
CA LYS A 256 -0.33 -54.85 30.77
C LYS A 256 0.56 -53.88 31.60
N ASN A 257 0.22 -53.71 32.87
CA ASN A 257 1.14 -53.44 34.00
C ASN A 257 1.54 -54.82 34.61
N PRO A 258 2.53 -54.98 35.53
CA PRO A 258 3.05 -54.04 36.56
C PRO A 258 4.62 -53.99 36.53
N ILE A 259 5.42 -53.32 37.40
CA ILE A 259 5.52 -53.38 38.87
C ILE A 259 6.45 -52.24 39.41
N PHE A 260 6.23 -51.88 40.69
CA PHE A 260 7.12 -51.23 41.70
C PHE A 260 7.23 -49.68 41.69
N GLN A 261 6.49 -48.97 42.55
CA GLN A 261 6.71 -48.63 43.99
C GLN A 261 7.39 -47.25 44.16
N THR A 262 6.63 -46.22 44.62
CA THR A 262 6.73 -45.56 45.96
C THR A 262 8.13 -45.01 46.29
N ARG A 263 8.39 -43.73 46.60
CA ARG A 263 7.70 -42.75 47.47
C ARG A 263 8.38 -41.35 47.31
N PRO A 264 7.85 -40.28 47.95
CA PRO A 264 8.15 -38.87 47.70
C PRO A 264 9.09 -38.24 48.74
N GLY A 265 9.58 -37.01 48.47
CA GLY A 265 9.93 -36.06 49.53
C GLY A 265 11.06 -35.08 49.22
N LEU A 266 10.73 -33.79 49.40
CA LEU A 266 11.54 -32.64 49.83
C LEU A 266 12.90 -32.36 49.12
N LEU A 267 13.11 -31.10 48.72
CA LEU A 267 13.80 -30.10 49.56
C LEU A 267 13.87 -28.74 48.85
N CYS A 268 13.60 -27.72 49.65
CA CYS A 268 13.94 -26.31 49.45
C CYS A 268 15.46 -26.14 49.69
N GLY A 269 16.11 -25.17 49.03
CA GLY A 269 17.41 -24.65 49.49
C GLY A 269 18.47 -24.44 48.40
N ASP A 270 18.72 -23.15 48.15
CA ASP A 270 20.01 -22.51 47.91
C ASP A 270 20.86 -22.83 46.67
N LEU A 271 21.12 -21.78 45.86
CA LEU A 271 22.51 -21.31 45.73
C LEU A 271 22.58 -19.81 45.42
N VAL A 272 23.38 -19.16 46.26
CA VAL A 272 23.87 -17.78 46.28
C VAL A 272 24.87 -17.52 45.15
N VAL A 273 24.86 -16.32 44.54
CA VAL A 273 26.10 -15.56 44.28
C VAL A 273 25.83 -14.05 44.41
N SER A 274 26.36 -13.49 45.49
CA SER A 274 26.67 -12.08 45.72
C SER A 274 28.02 -11.69 45.10
N ASN A 275 28.14 -10.47 44.57
CA ASN A 275 29.36 -9.63 44.52
C ASN A 275 28.91 -8.21 44.09
N LEU A 276 28.78 -7.21 44.97
CA LEU A 276 29.80 -6.31 45.54
C LEU A 276 30.55 -5.43 44.52
N CYS A 277 30.02 -4.21 44.36
CA CYS A 277 30.61 -2.87 44.50
C CYS A 277 32.12 -2.64 44.27
N GLY A 278 32.44 -1.54 43.56
CA GLY A 278 33.76 -0.91 43.55
C GLY A 278 33.79 0.41 42.76
N ASP A 279 33.52 1.52 43.44
CA ASP A 279 33.79 2.90 43.02
C ASP A 279 35.29 3.18 42.81
N LEU A 280 35.64 4.14 41.95
CA LEU A 280 36.34 5.40 42.28
C LEU A 280 37.08 6.02 41.09
N ALA A 281 36.82 7.32 40.92
CA ALA A 281 37.58 8.27 40.12
C ALA A 281 39.00 8.48 40.66
N VAL A 282 39.92 8.97 39.80
CA VAL A 282 40.94 10.02 40.07
C VAL A 282 41.78 10.32 38.82
N SER A 283 41.73 11.59 38.41
CA SER A 283 42.77 12.48 37.85
C SER A 283 43.53 12.18 36.54
N ASN A 284 43.35 13.04 35.53
CA ASN A 284 44.29 14.15 35.21
C ASN A 284 43.92 14.83 33.88
N LEU A 285 43.85 16.17 33.85
CA LEU A 285 44.75 16.98 33.02
C LEU A 285 44.59 18.48 33.30
N LEU A 286 45.70 19.09 33.71
CA LEU A 286 45.98 20.52 33.70
C LEU A 286 46.12 21.02 32.26
N SER A 287 45.46 22.14 31.91
CA SER A 287 46.09 23.16 31.05
C SER A 287 45.32 24.48 30.97
N LYS A 288 46.04 25.56 31.32
CA LYS A 288 46.03 26.92 30.77
C LYS A 288 45.03 27.98 31.26
N LYS A 289 45.66 28.92 31.98
CA LYS A 289 45.47 30.38 32.12
C LYS A 289 44.41 30.86 33.10
#